data_AF-R7HZX2-F1
#
_entry.id   AF-R7HZX2-F1
#
_cell.length_a   1.000
_cell.length_b   1.000
_cell.length_c   1.000
_cell.angle_alpha   90.00
_cell.angle_beta   90.00
_cell.angle_gamma   90.00
#
_symmetry.space_group_name_H-M   'P 1'
#
loop_
_entity.id
_entity.type
_entity.pdbx_description
1 polymer ?
#
loop_
_entity_poly.entity_id
_entity_poly.type
_entity_poly.pdbx_seq_one_letter_code
_entity_poly.pdbx_strand_id
1 'polypeptide(L)' 'MFIMNIRNEINSIVSKKGQTFKKVCEIISEKTNNPTFNSNNLSSKISRKTITIRDVELILKELGYRIEFVEDK' A
#
# COMPACT_ATOMS: atom_id res chain seq x y z
N MET A 1 -7.65 -8.88 -20.47
CA MET A 1 -7.50 -9.00 -19.01
C MET A 1 -6.63 -7.85 -18.54
N PHE A 2 -7.21 -6.80 -17.96
CA PHE A 2 -6.41 -5.74 -17.35
C PHE A 2 -5.80 -6.32 -16.08
N ILE A 3 -4.51 -6.60 -16.09
CA ILE A 3 -3.80 -7.02 -14.88
C ILE A 3 -3.84 -5.84 -13.93
N MET A 4 -4.49 -6.03 -12.78
CA MET A 4 -4.55 -5.03 -11.72
C MET A 4 -3.13 -4.63 -11.32
N ASN A 5 -2.79 -3.36 -11.50
CA ASN A 5 -1.49 -2.82 -11.13
C ASN A 5 -1.56 -2.24 -9.72
N ILE A 6 -1.00 -2.96 -8.74
CA ILE A 6 -1.03 -2.57 -7.33
C ILE A 6 -0.54 -1.15 -7.06
N ARG A 7 0.43 -0.64 -7.86
CA ARG A 7 0.91 0.73 -7.75
C ARG A 7 -0.20 1.73 -8.05
N ASN A 8 -0.90 1.51 -9.15
CA ASN A 8 -1.94 2.42 -9.62
C ASN A 8 -3.14 2.40 -8.65
N GLU A 9 -3.51 1.22 -8.14
CA GLU A 9 -4.59 1.09 -7.16
C GLU A 9 -4.26 1.82 -5.85
N ILE A 10 -3.07 1.57 -5.28
CA ILE A 10 -2.65 2.26 -4.06
C ILE A 10 -2.62 3.77 -4.28
N ASN A 11 -2.02 4.24 -5.37
CA ASN A 11 -1.93 5.68 -5.66
C ASN A 11 -3.32 6.31 -5.83
N SER A 12 -4.25 5.63 -6.49
CA SER A 12 -5.64 6.09 -6.65
C SER A 12 -6.32 6.31 -5.30
N ILE A 13 -6.17 5.35 -4.37
CA ILE A 13 -6.75 5.46 -3.04
C ILE A 13 -6.09 6.58 -2.23
N VAL A 14 -4.76 6.66 -2.25
CA VAL A 14 -3.99 7.69 -1.57
C VAL A 14 -4.41 9.09 -2.03
N SER A 15 -4.55 9.30 -3.34
CA SER A 15 -5.00 10.56 -3.92
C SER A 15 -6.44 10.90 -3.52
N LYS A 16 -7.36 9.92 -3.50
CA LYS A 16 -8.75 10.13 -3.03
C LYS A 16 -8.81 10.58 -1.56
N LYS A 17 -7.82 10.20 -0.75
CA LYS A 17 -7.72 10.60 0.67
C LYS A 17 -6.96 11.92 0.87
N GLY A 18 -6.53 12.60 -0.20
CA GLY A 18 -5.77 13.84 -0.12
C GLY A 18 -4.40 13.67 0.55
N GLN A 19 -3.85 12.46 0.55
CA GLN A 19 -2.55 12.15 1.13
C GLN A 19 -1.51 11.90 0.04
N THR A 20 -0.24 11.80 0.45
CA THR A 20 0.85 11.31 -0.40
C THR A 20 1.27 9.92 0.05
N PHE A 21 1.77 9.11 -0.89
CA PHE A 21 2.24 7.77 -0.56
C PHE A 21 3.36 7.82 0.49
N LYS A 22 4.24 8.82 0.38
CA LYS A 22 5.28 9.10 1.37
C LYS A 22 4.70 9.33 2.76
N LYS A 23 3.68 10.17 2.88
CA LYS A 23 3.08 10.48 4.19
C LYS A 23 2.43 9.25 4.83
N VAL A 24 1.76 8.43 4.03
CA VAL A 24 1.18 7.16 4.50
C VAL A 24 2.27 6.23 5.03
N CYS A 25 3.38 6.07 4.30
CA CYS A 25 4.50 5.26 4.78
C CYS A 25 5.12 5.80 6.08
N GLU A 26 5.28 7.13 6.21
CA GLU A 26 5.80 7.76 7.44
C GLU A 26 4.91 7.42 8.65
N ILE A 27 3.59 7.59 8.51
CA ILE A 27 2.63 7.29 9.57
C ILE A 27 2.71 5.81 9.98
N ILE A 28 2.81 4.90 9.02
CA ILE A 28 2.90 3.46 9.30
C ILE A 28 4.24 3.12 9.97
N SER A 29 5.34 3.69 9.49
CA SER A 29 6.68 3.53 10.08
C SER A 29 6.67 3.91 11.56
N GLU A 30 6.08 5.06 11.89
CA GLU A 30 5.93 5.53 13.28
C GLU A 30 5.02 4.59 14.10
N LYS A 31 3.83 4.24 13.61
CA LYS A 31 2.87 3.36 14.32
C LYS A 31 3.40 1.96 14.58
N THR A 32 4.30 1.46 13.72
CA THR A 32 4.81 0.09 13.80
C THR A 32 6.24 0.01 14.33
N ASN A 33 6.87 1.16 14.68
CA ASN A 33 8.29 1.26 14.99
C ASN A 33 9.18 0.57 13.94
N ASN A 34 8.82 0.71 12.66
CA ASN A 34 9.50 0.07 11.54
C ASN A 34 10.07 1.11 10.56
N PRO A 35 11.32 1.58 10.76
CA PRO A 35 11.93 2.59 9.90
C PRO A 35 12.16 2.12 8.45
N THR A 36 12.12 0.80 8.22
CA THR A 36 12.23 0.25 6.86
C THR A 36 10.94 0.39 6.05
N PHE A 37 9.82 0.72 6.70
CA PHE A 37 8.54 0.98 6.06
C PHE A 37 8.48 2.42 5.51
N ASN A 38 9.29 2.69 4.48
CA ASN A 38 9.37 4.00 3.85
C ASN A 38 9.05 3.94 2.35
N SER A 39 8.74 5.10 1.76
CA SER A 39 8.31 5.20 0.36
C SER A 39 9.33 4.61 -0.63
N ASN A 40 10.63 4.75 -0.36
CA ASN A 40 11.68 4.27 -1.26
C ASN A 40 11.74 2.75 -1.28
N ASN A 41 11.73 2.14 -0.10
CA ASN A 41 11.71 0.69 0.06
C ASN A 41 10.45 0.08 -0.53
N LEU A 42 9.28 0.64 -0.22
CA LEU A 42 8.01 0.13 -0.72
C LEU A 42 7.89 0.32 -2.25
N SER A 43 8.32 1.46 -2.79
CA SER A 43 8.36 1.69 -4.24
C SER A 43 9.27 0.69 -4.95
N SER A 44 10.41 0.37 -4.34
CA SER A 44 11.36 -0.63 -4.86
C SER A 44 10.76 -2.03 -4.82
N LYS A 45 10.11 -2.41 -3.71
CA LYS A 45 9.38 -3.68 -3.59
C LYS A 45 8.29 -3.82 -4.66
N ILE A 46 7.49 -2.77 -4.87
CA ILE A 46 6.46 -2.73 -5.92
C ILE A 46 7.08 -2.93 -7.30
N SER A 47 8.16 -2.20 -7.61
CA SER A 47 8.84 -2.30 -8.91
C SER A 47 9.43 -3.70 -9.15
N ARG A 48 9.98 -4.33 -8.11
CA ARG A 48 10.58 -5.67 -8.16
C ARG A 48 9.55 -6.80 -8.03
N LYS A 49 8.26 -6.47 -7.88
CA LYS A 49 7.18 -7.44 -7.61
C LYS A 49 7.41 -8.27 -6.35
N THR A 50 8.06 -7.69 -5.35
CA THR A 50 8.36 -8.32 -4.05
C THR A 50 7.59 -7.70 -2.88
N ILE A 51 6.64 -6.80 -3.17
CA ILE A 51 5.75 -6.26 -2.13
C ILE A 51 4.89 -7.39 -1.56
N THR A 52 4.83 -7.46 -0.22
CA THR A 52 4.07 -8.52 0.45
C THR A 52 2.61 -8.10 0.65
N ILE A 53 1.72 -9.09 0.83
CA ILE A 53 0.32 -8.80 1.18
C ILE A 53 0.21 -7.99 2.49
N ARG A 54 1.10 -8.25 3.46
CA ARG A 54 1.18 -7.51 4.72
C ARG A 54 1.53 -6.03 4.50
N ASP A 55 2.46 -5.73 3.59
CA ASP A 55 2.79 -4.35 3.25
C ASP A 55 1.55 -3.62 2.69
N VAL A 56 0.80 -4.28 1.80
CA VAL A 56 -0.42 -3.73 1.19
C VAL A 56 -1.53 -3.57 2.23
N GLU A 57 -1.73 -4.56 3.10
CA GLU A 57 -2.73 -4.53 4.17
C GLU A 57 -2.50 -3.35 5.11
N LEU A 58 -1.25 -3.09 5.53
CA LEU A 58 -0.91 -1.95 6.37
C LEU A 58 -1.24 -0.61 5.70
N ILE A 59 -0.91 -0.48 4.41
CA ILE A 59 -1.23 0.72 3.61
C ILE A 59 -2.74 0.92 3.54
N LEU A 60 -3.48 -0.13 3.18
CA LEU A 60 -4.94 -0.06 3.04
C LEU A 60 -5.61 0.23 4.38
N LYS A 61 -5.16 -0.39 5.47
CA LYS A 61 -5.67 -0.14 6.82
C LYS A 61 -5.47 1.30 7.25
N GLU A 62 -4.32 1.90 6.97
CA GLU A 62 -4.07 3.33 7.24
C GLU A 62 -5.01 4.23 6.44
N LEU A 63 -5.36 3.82 5.21
CA LEU A 63 -6.27 4.55 4.35
C LEU A 63 -7.76 4.28 4.66
N GLY A 64 -8.06 3.44 5.65
CA GLY A 64 -9.42 3.06 6.04
C GLY A 64 -10.07 2.00 5.14
N TYR A 65 -9.27 1.14 4.52
CA TYR A 65 -9.68 0.02 3.67
C TYR A 65 -9.25 -1.33 4.28
N ARG A 66 -9.85 -2.42 3.80
CA ARG A 66 -9.49 -3.80 4.15
C ARG A 66 -9.40 -4.67 2.89
N ILE A 67 -8.64 -5.75 2.97
CA ILE A 67 -8.55 -6.78 1.93
C ILE A 67 -9.66 -7.81 2.18
N GLU A 68 -10.41 -8.16 1.15
CA GLU A 68 -11.43 -9.21 1.19
C GLU A 68 -11.17 -10.23 0.07
N PHE A 69 -11.41 -11.50 0.38
CA PHE A 69 -11.42 -12.58 -0.61
C PHE A 69 -12.87 -12.90 -0.94
N VAL A 70 -13.24 -12.72 -2.20
CA VAL A 70 -14.59 -12.98 -2.71
C VAL A 70 -14.45 -14.06 -3.79
N GLU A 71 -15.26 -15.11 -3.68
CA GLU A 71 -15.31 -16.19 -4.66
C GLU A 71 -16.07 -15.73 -5.91
N ASP A 72 -15.47 -15.90 -7.08
CA ASP A 72 -16.17 -15.71 -8.36
C ASP A 72 -17.16 -16.87 -8.52
N LYS A 73 -18.46 -16.56 -8.46
CA LYS A 73 -19.55 -17.52 -8.70
C LYS A 73 -19.72 -17.83 -10.18
#